data_AF-A0A965NW18-F1
#
_entry.id   AF-A0A965NW18-F1
#
_cell.length_a   1.000
_cell.length_b   1.000
_cell.length_c   1.000
_cell.angle_alpha   90.00
_cell.angle_beta   90.00
_cell.angle_gamma   90.00
#
_symmetry.space_group_name_H-M   'P 1'
#
loop_
_entity.id
_entity.type
_entity.pdbx_description
1 polymer ?
#
loop_
_entity_poly.entity_id
_entity_poly.type
_entity_poly.pdbx_seq_one_letter_code
_entity_poly.pdbx_strand_id
1 'polypeptide(L)'
;MTRFRREVIFGIAIPFIYLVFELGFTHQLVSVLSGTASDEILKGLEFWARVISGVGLGLVCFRLKLFGRFSDLVRLIAFVSLGIVVMWNAQRELTEYLVRSAKPEDKQAAVALSLVAKYAGEGRLRLSTGEPVIWGPLDRAEKDIVMALFPAAALHTTGREAQFTQWVFEHGNFSAGLTMTTDMEYNAYKNLIIPPIVIGISLFFALLNISFLVGTLANLIRPGMRWPLMVMSLLTLILVSFVPRNALVDSPGYLNAMRAGLWKEKPVLGALVEWSSQTAPAWSFPSYVAHEFLMGGYSFKQPRLPWPSG
;
A
#
# COMPACT_ATOMS: atom_id res chain seq x y z
N MET A 1 24.01 4.97 30.05
CA MET A 1 24.23 5.08 28.58
C MET A 1 24.40 6.54 28.22
N THR A 2 25.43 6.92 27.44
CA THR A 2 25.64 8.33 27.07
C THR A 2 24.53 8.81 26.13
N ARG A 3 24.21 10.11 26.16
CA ARG A 3 23.21 10.72 25.27
C ARG A 3 23.48 10.38 23.79
N PHE A 4 24.74 10.43 23.37
CA PHE A 4 25.16 10.06 22.02
C PHE A 4 24.83 8.61 21.67
N ARG A 5 25.24 7.64 22.50
CA ARG A 5 24.94 6.21 22.28
C ARG A 5 23.44 5.96 22.19
N ARG A 6 22.63 6.69 22.97
CA ARG A 6 21.17 6.61 22.91
C ARG A 6 20.59 7.07 21.59
N GLU A 7 20.99 8.25 21.11
CA GLU A 7 20.49 8.76 19.83
C GLU A 7 20.94 7.86 18.66
N VAL A 8 22.14 7.29 18.71
CA VAL A 8 22.62 6.35 17.68
C VAL A 8 21.78 5.07 17.67
N ILE A 9 21.55 4.43 18.82
CA ILE A 9 20.82 3.15 18.87
C ILE A 9 19.33 3.37 18.57
N PHE A 10 18.67 4.23 19.35
CA PHE A 10 17.21 4.37 19.33
C PHE A 10 16.72 5.37 18.27
N GLY A 11 17.58 6.30 17.87
CA GLY A 11 17.24 7.35 16.90
C GLY A 11 17.72 7.08 15.48
N ILE A 12 18.67 6.15 15.27
CA ILE A 12 19.23 5.85 13.95
C ILE A 12 19.17 4.35 13.64
N ALA A 13 19.82 3.50 14.42
CA ALA A 13 19.98 2.09 14.08
C ALA A 13 18.64 1.33 14.01
N ILE A 14 17.82 1.41 15.05
CA ILE A 14 16.49 0.76 15.07
C ILE A 14 15.58 1.31 13.95
N PRO A 15 15.43 2.64 13.77
CA PRO A 15 14.71 3.22 12.64
C PRO A 15 15.18 2.75 11.27
N PHE A 16 16.49 2.69 11.07
CA PHE A 16 17.08 2.25 9.81
C PHE A 16 16.74 0.79 9.52
N ILE A 17 16.88 -0.10 10.50
CA ILE A 17 16.49 -1.51 10.37
C ILE A 17 15.01 -1.60 9.99
N TYR A 18 14.13 -0.89 10.70
CA TYR A 18 12.71 -0.86 10.37
C TYR A 18 12.46 -0.41 8.92
N LEU A 19 13.13 0.65 8.45
CA LEU A 19 12.97 1.15 7.09
C LEU A 19 13.39 0.13 6.02
N VAL A 20 14.44 -0.65 6.29
CA VAL A 20 14.84 -1.76 5.41
C VAL A 20 13.70 -2.77 5.29
N PHE A 21 13.10 -3.19 6.41
CA PHE A 21 11.97 -4.13 6.41
C PHE A 21 10.72 -3.55 5.75
N GLU A 22 10.38 -2.29 6.03
CA GLU A 22 9.20 -1.61 5.46
C GLU A 22 9.33 -1.49 3.94
N LEU A 23 10.44 -0.94 3.43
CA LEU A 23 10.66 -0.76 2.01
C LEU A 23 10.77 -2.11 1.27
N GLY A 24 11.45 -3.09 1.87
CA GLY A 24 11.56 -4.44 1.31
C GLY A 24 10.22 -5.19 1.29
N PHE A 25 9.36 -4.96 2.28
CA PHE A 25 7.98 -5.45 2.29
C PHE A 25 7.15 -4.80 1.19
N THR A 26 7.25 -3.48 1.00
CA THR A 26 6.53 -2.78 -0.08
C THR A 26 6.86 -3.35 -1.46
N HIS A 27 8.13 -3.69 -1.72
CA HIS A 27 8.54 -4.33 -2.99
C HIS A 27 7.83 -5.67 -3.21
N GLN A 28 7.89 -6.56 -2.21
CA GLN A 28 7.24 -7.86 -2.31
C GLN A 28 5.73 -7.69 -2.46
N LEU A 29 5.12 -6.76 -1.71
CA LEU A 29 3.69 -6.53 -1.74
C LEU A 29 3.19 -6.19 -3.15
N VAL A 30 3.86 -5.27 -3.84
CA VAL A 30 3.54 -4.92 -5.22
C VAL A 30 3.67 -6.13 -6.15
N SER A 31 4.78 -6.88 -6.05
CA SER A 31 5.04 -8.05 -6.91
C SER A 31 4.07 -9.22 -6.70
N VAL A 32 3.53 -9.36 -5.49
CA VAL A 32 2.64 -10.47 -5.11
C VAL A 32 1.19 -10.12 -5.42
N LEU A 33 0.80 -8.86 -5.23
CA LEU A 33 -0.56 -8.38 -5.51
C LEU A 33 -0.84 -8.15 -6.99
N SER A 34 0.20 -8.12 -7.85
CA SER A 34 0.02 -8.09 -9.31
C SER A 34 -0.38 -9.45 -9.90
N GLY A 35 -0.18 -10.55 -9.16
CA GLY A 35 -0.66 -11.88 -9.52
C GLY A 35 -2.07 -12.17 -9.00
N THR A 36 -2.69 -13.26 -9.46
CA THR A 36 -3.89 -13.83 -8.81
C THR A 36 -3.48 -14.40 -7.45
N ALA A 37 -3.33 -13.53 -6.45
CA ALA A 37 -2.91 -13.90 -5.11
C ALA A 37 -3.97 -14.84 -4.49
N SER A 38 -3.52 -15.99 -4.00
CA SER A 38 -4.40 -16.89 -3.22
C SER A 38 -4.77 -16.25 -1.89
N ASP A 39 -5.91 -16.66 -1.31
CA ASP A 39 -6.38 -16.15 -0.02
C ASP A 39 -5.35 -16.32 1.11
N GLU A 40 -4.52 -17.36 1.07
CA GLU A 40 -3.45 -17.60 2.03
C GLU A 40 -2.34 -16.53 1.94
N ILE A 41 -1.92 -16.22 0.72
CA ILE A 41 -0.91 -15.19 0.46
C ILE A 41 -1.41 -13.84 0.93
N LEU A 42 -2.66 -13.51 0.61
CA LEU A 42 -3.28 -12.24 1.01
C LEU A 42 -3.37 -12.09 2.53
N LYS A 43 -3.79 -13.15 3.24
CA LYS A 43 -3.80 -13.16 4.72
C LYS A 43 -2.40 -12.94 5.30
N GLY A 44 -1.37 -13.54 4.69
CA GLY A 44 0.02 -13.30 5.05
C GLY A 44 0.44 -11.84 4.86
N LEU A 45 0.09 -11.24 3.73
CA LEU A 45 0.39 -9.83 3.45
C LEU A 45 -0.38 -8.89 4.40
N GLU A 46 -1.66 -9.14 4.68
CA GLU A 46 -2.44 -8.37 5.66
C GLU A 46 -1.79 -8.43 7.06
N PHE A 47 -1.31 -9.61 7.47
CA PHE A 47 -0.63 -9.78 8.74
C PHE A 47 0.63 -8.91 8.82
N TRP A 48 1.52 -9.05 7.84
CA TRP A 48 2.79 -8.31 7.85
C TRP A 48 2.58 -6.81 7.68
N ALA A 49 1.62 -6.39 6.85
CA ALA A 49 1.23 -4.99 6.71
C ALA A 49 0.86 -4.35 8.04
N ARG A 50 -0.01 -5.01 8.82
CA ARG A 50 -0.46 -4.53 10.13
C ARG A 50 0.69 -4.45 11.13
N VAL A 51 1.53 -5.48 11.18
CA VAL A 51 2.68 -5.55 12.09
C VAL A 51 3.70 -4.46 11.76
N ILE A 52 4.11 -4.38 10.49
CA ILE A 52 5.15 -3.48 10.01
C ILE A 52 4.70 -2.01 10.14
N SER A 53 3.49 -1.67 9.66
CA SER A 53 2.94 -0.33 9.88
C SER A 53 2.77 0.00 11.37
N GLY A 54 2.44 -1.00 12.20
CA GLY A 54 2.34 -0.85 13.65
C GLY A 54 3.67 -0.53 14.33
N VAL A 55 4.75 -1.20 13.93
CA VAL A 55 6.11 -0.85 14.34
C VAL A 55 6.45 0.58 13.90
N GLY A 56 6.10 0.94 12.65
CA GLY A 56 6.29 2.29 12.12
C GLY A 56 5.62 3.38 12.96
N LEU A 57 4.34 3.18 13.31
CA LEU A 57 3.60 4.08 14.20
C LEU A 57 4.22 4.14 15.60
N GLY A 58 4.58 2.99 16.17
CA GLY A 58 5.21 2.91 17.48
C GLY A 58 6.54 3.67 17.54
N LEU A 59 7.36 3.55 16.50
CA LEU A 59 8.62 4.29 16.38
C LEU A 59 8.40 5.80 16.28
N VAL A 60 7.38 6.25 15.55
CA VAL A 60 6.99 7.66 15.49
C VAL A 60 6.59 8.15 16.88
N CYS A 61 5.66 7.48 17.56
CA CYS A 61 5.21 7.84 18.90
C CYS A 61 6.37 7.89 19.92
N PHE A 62 7.28 6.91 19.85
CA PHE A 62 8.50 6.88 20.66
C PHE A 62 9.37 8.12 20.42
N ARG A 63 9.56 8.52 19.15
CA ARG A 63 10.36 9.68 18.74
C ARG A 63 9.72 11.03 19.04
N LEU A 64 8.40 11.09 19.11
CA LEU A 64 7.64 12.25 19.60
C LEU A 64 7.84 12.48 21.10
N LYS A 65 8.53 11.56 21.81
CA LYS A 65 8.77 11.61 23.26
C LYS A 65 7.49 11.74 24.08
N LEU A 66 6.42 11.11 23.61
CA LEU A 66 5.20 10.94 24.38
C LEU A 66 5.57 10.15 25.67
N PHE A 67 5.14 10.66 26.83
CA PHE A 67 5.36 10.12 28.19
C PHE A 67 6.84 9.98 28.65
N GLY A 68 7.18 10.61 29.79
CA GLY A 68 8.59 10.88 30.19
C GLY A 68 9.15 10.13 31.40
N ARG A 69 8.54 9.04 31.89
CA ARG A 69 8.91 8.43 33.20
C ARG A 69 9.62 7.07 33.15
N PHE A 70 9.77 6.45 31.99
CA PHE A 70 10.33 5.09 31.86
C PHE A 70 11.65 5.07 31.07
N SER A 71 12.42 3.97 31.19
CA SER A 71 13.63 3.76 30.39
C SER A 71 13.31 3.69 28.90
N ASP A 72 14.27 4.07 28.04
CA ASP A 72 14.05 4.15 26.60
C ASP A 72 13.66 2.81 25.97
N LEU A 73 14.21 1.70 26.48
CA LEU A 73 13.84 0.36 26.03
C LEU A 73 12.39 0.02 26.38
N VAL A 74 11.96 0.28 27.61
CA VAL A 74 10.58 0.03 28.05
C VAL A 74 9.60 0.90 27.26
N ARG A 75 9.95 2.18 27.03
CA ARG A 75 9.14 3.08 26.20
C ARG A 75 9.05 2.59 24.76
N LEU A 76 10.17 2.17 24.17
CA LEU A 76 10.20 1.63 22.81
C LEU A 76 9.27 0.41 22.70
N ILE A 77 9.42 -0.56 23.61
CA ILE A 77 8.58 -1.77 23.62
C ILE A 77 7.11 -1.38 23.79
N ALA A 78 6.79 -0.51 24.74
CA ALA A 78 5.42 -0.07 24.98
C ALA A 78 4.80 0.60 23.74
N PHE A 79 5.52 1.52 23.08
CA PHE A 79 5.02 2.20 21.88
C PHE A 79 4.94 1.29 20.67
N VAL A 80 5.89 0.37 20.47
CA VAL A 80 5.83 -0.61 19.38
C VAL A 80 4.64 -1.55 19.58
N SER A 81 4.46 -2.10 20.79
CA SER A 81 3.31 -2.95 21.11
C SER A 81 2.00 -2.20 20.93
N LEU A 82 1.90 -0.97 21.44
CA LEU A 82 0.71 -0.13 21.25
C LEU A 82 0.48 0.18 19.77
N GLY A 83 1.53 0.52 19.01
CA GLY A 83 1.45 0.80 17.59
C GLY A 83 0.94 -0.40 16.79
N ILE A 84 1.43 -1.61 17.10
CA ILE A 84 0.92 -2.86 16.51
C ILE A 84 -0.55 -3.07 16.85
N VAL A 85 -0.96 -2.92 18.11
CA VAL A 85 -2.37 -3.07 18.51
C VAL A 85 -3.27 -2.05 17.80
N VAL A 86 -2.83 -0.79 17.72
CA VAL A 86 -3.58 0.28 17.04
C VAL A 86 -3.69 -0.03 15.55
N MET A 87 -2.59 -0.31 14.87
CA MET A 87 -2.60 -0.56 13.43
C MET A 87 -3.31 -1.85 13.05
N TRP A 88 -3.25 -2.88 13.90
CA TRP A 88 -4.01 -4.10 13.74
C TRP A 88 -5.51 -3.83 13.65
N ASN A 89 -6.04 -3.06 14.62
CA ASN A 89 -7.45 -2.73 14.65
C ASN A 89 -7.82 -1.71 13.58
N ALA A 90 -7.00 -0.68 13.36
CA ALA A 90 -7.30 0.38 12.40
C ALA A 90 -7.37 -0.15 10.95
N GLN A 91 -6.38 -0.94 10.50
CA GLN A 91 -6.41 -1.50 9.14
C GLN A 91 -7.50 -2.57 8.99
N ARG A 92 -7.75 -3.39 10.03
CA ARG A 92 -8.85 -4.38 10.01
C ARG A 92 -10.19 -3.67 9.87
N GLU A 93 -10.48 -2.71 10.74
CA GLU A 93 -11.75 -1.97 10.70
C GLU A 93 -11.91 -1.16 9.44
N LEU A 94 -10.85 -0.53 8.93
CA LEU A 94 -10.91 0.17 7.64
C LEU A 94 -11.31 -0.79 6.51
N THR A 95 -10.67 -1.96 6.45
CA THR A 95 -10.98 -2.98 5.43
C THR A 95 -12.41 -3.47 5.59
N GLU A 96 -12.81 -3.87 6.79
CA GLU A 96 -14.16 -4.38 7.07
C GLU A 96 -15.23 -3.32 6.81
N TYR A 97 -15.00 -2.07 7.19
CA TYR A 97 -15.90 -0.95 6.90
C TYR A 97 -16.09 -0.76 5.39
N LEU A 98 -15.01 -0.79 4.61
CA LEU A 98 -15.08 -0.64 3.16
C LEU A 98 -15.82 -1.81 2.50
N VAL A 99 -15.69 -3.04 3.02
CA VAL A 99 -16.42 -4.22 2.53
C VAL A 99 -17.89 -4.21 2.95
N ARG A 100 -18.19 -3.85 4.19
CA ARG A 100 -19.58 -3.78 4.72
C ARG A 100 -20.39 -2.67 4.06
N SER A 101 -19.74 -1.56 3.71
CA SER A 101 -20.39 -0.44 3.01
C SER A 101 -20.47 -0.62 1.48
N ALA A 102 -19.91 -1.70 0.93
CA ALA A 102 -19.96 -1.99 -0.50
C ALA A 102 -21.35 -2.46 -0.93
N LYS A 103 -21.87 -1.89 -2.02
CA LYS A 103 -23.14 -2.34 -2.60
C LYS A 103 -22.94 -3.74 -3.23
N PRO A 104 -23.98 -4.59 -3.35
CA PRO A 104 -23.84 -5.91 -3.99
C PRO A 104 -23.24 -5.83 -5.39
N GLU A 105 -23.61 -4.80 -6.16
CA GLU A 105 -23.14 -4.60 -7.53
C GLU A 105 -21.64 -4.26 -7.57
N ASP A 106 -21.11 -3.62 -6.52
CA ASP A 106 -19.67 -3.33 -6.41
C ASP A 106 -18.86 -4.61 -6.15
N LYS A 107 -19.45 -5.56 -5.43
CA LYS A 107 -18.81 -6.86 -5.16
C LYS A 107 -18.79 -7.75 -6.40
N GLN A 108 -19.87 -7.73 -7.19
CA GLN A 108 -19.92 -8.37 -8.51
C GLN A 108 -18.92 -7.75 -9.50
N ALA A 109 -18.87 -6.42 -9.54
CA ALA A 109 -17.89 -5.67 -10.30
C ALA A 109 -16.44 -6.07 -9.97
N ALA A 110 -16.14 -6.28 -8.69
CA ALA A 110 -14.81 -6.69 -8.26
C ALA A 110 -14.37 -8.03 -8.86
N VAL A 111 -15.31 -8.98 -9.03
CA VAL A 111 -15.03 -10.25 -9.70
C VAL A 111 -14.62 -10.00 -11.16
N ALA A 112 -15.39 -9.23 -11.91
CA ALA A 112 -15.08 -8.89 -13.30
C ALA A 112 -13.72 -8.19 -13.42
N LEU A 113 -13.44 -7.22 -12.55
CA LEU A 113 -12.18 -6.47 -12.53
C LEU A 113 -10.97 -7.34 -12.21
N SER A 114 -11.13 -8.33 -11.32
CA SER A 114 -10.06 -9.29 -11.00
C SER A 114 -9.64 -10.13 -12.21
N LEU A 115 -10.57 -10.42 -13.13
CA LEU A 115 -10.28 -11.19 -14.35
C LEU A 115 -9.49 -10.38 -15.39
N VAL A 116 -9.63 -9.05 -15.36
CA VAL A 116 -9.06 -8.17 -16.39
C VAL A 116 -7.84 -7.37 -15.92
N ALA A 117 -7.52 -7.39 -14.62
CA ALA A 117 -6.42 -6.63 -14.00
C ALA A 117 -5.07 -6.83 -14.71
N LYS A 118 -4.74 -8.07 -15.07
CA LYS A 118 -3.51 -8.41 -15.80
C LYS A 118 -3.40 -7.67 -17.13
N TYR A 119 -4.50 -7.58 -17.89
CA TYR A 119 -4.52 -6.90 -19.19
C TYR A 119 -4.42 -5.38 -19.04
N ALA A 120 -4.84 -4.83 -17.91
CA ALA A 120 -4.62 -3.43 -17.58
C ALA A 120 -3.11 -3.16 -17.45
N GLY A 121 -2.40 -4.00 -16.69
CA GLY A 121 -0.95 -3.93 -16.57
C GLY A 121 -0.22 -4.22 -17.89
N GLU A 122 -0.78 -5.00 -18.80
CA GLU A 122 -0.21 -5.20 -20.14
C GLU A 122 -0.48 -4.03 -21.11
N GLY A 123 -1.26 -3.01 -20.71
CA GLY A 123 -1.62 -1.89 -21.57
C GLY A 123 -2.60 -2.23 -22.68
N ARG A 124 -3.37 -3.30 -22.50
CA ARG A 124 -4.27 -3.85 -23.53
C ARG A 124 -5.72 -3.39 -23.37
N LEU A 125 -6.08 -2.88 -22.20
CA LEU A 125 -7.43 -2.38 -21.97
C LEU A 125 -7.64 -0.99 -22.59
N ARG A 126 -8.81 -0.81 -23.20
CA ARG A 126 -9.29 0.45 -23.76
C ARG A 126 -10.68 0.77 -23.25
N LEU A 127 -10.99 2.05 -23.05
CA LEU A 127 -12.35 2.50 -22.79
C LEU A 127 -13.25 2.20 -24.00
N SER A 128 -14.57 2.16 -23.80
CA SER A 128 -15.54 2.02 -24.89
C SER A 128 -15.47 3.18 -25.91
N THR A 129 -14.86 4.31 -25.53
CA THR A 129 -14.54 5.43 -26.43
C THR A 129 -13.30 5.17 -27.30
N GLY A 130 -12.56 4.09 -27.08
CA GLY A 130 -11.33 3.71 -27.79
C GLY A 130 -10.03 4.21 -27.15
N GLU A 131 -10.12 5.10 -26.15
CA GLU A 131 -8.97 5.63 -25.41
C GLU A 131 -8.28 4.53 -24.59
N PRO A 132 -6.94 4.54 -24.47
CA PRO A 132 -6.24 3.56 -23.65
C PRO A 132 -6.50 3.79 -22.15
N VAL A 133 -6.67 2.70 -21.40
CA VAL A 133 -6.89 2.74 -19.95
C VAL A 133 -5.65 3.19 -19.18
N ILE A 134 -4.46 2.86 -19.70
CA ILE A 134 -3.18 3.30 -19.15
C ILE A 134 -2.33 3.97 -20.22
N TRP A 135 -1.33 4.75 -19.80
CA TRP A 135 -0.43 5.47 -20.70
C TRP A 135 0.96 4.84 -20.78
N GLY A 136 1.51 4.81 -22.00
CA GLY A 136 2.92 4.50 -22.26
C GLY A 136 3.32 3.02 -22.15
N PRO A 137 4.54 2.68 -22.60
CA PRO A 137 5.14 1.38 -22.31
C PRO A 137 5.52 1.32 -20.84
N LEU A 138 5.02 0.31 -20.14
CA LEU A 138 5.32 0.11 -18.72
C LEU A 138 6.59 -0.70 -18.51
N ASP A 139 7.42 -0.26 -17.56
CA ASP A 139 8.44 -1.11 -17.00
C ASP A 139 7.84 -2.24 -16.14
N ARG A 140 8.67 -3.16 -15.63
CA ARG A 140 8.17 -4.30 -14.85
C ARG A 140 7.51 -3.87 -13.52
N ALA A 141 8.07 -2.90 -12.82
CA ALA A 141 7.54 -2.46 -11.53
C ALA A 141 6.22 -1.71 -11.71
N GLU A 142 6.14 -0.84 -12.72
CA GLU A 142 4.92 -0.13 -13.07
C GLU A 142 3.79 -1.08 -13.47
N LYS A 143 4.10 -2.15 -14.22
CA LYS A 143 3.14 -3.22 -14.53
C LYS A 143 2.53 -3.80 -13.26
N ASP A 144 3.37 -4.17 -12.31
CA ASP A 144 2.91 -4.79 -11.07
C ASP A 144 2.05 -3.82 -10.25
N ILE A 145 2.45 -2.55 -10.16
CA ILE A 145 1.68 -1.49 -9.48
C ILE A 145 0.32 -1.30 -10.14
N VAL A 146 0.28 -1.21 -11.48
CA VAL A 146 -0.96 -1.05 -12.25
C VAL A 146 -1.87 -2.25 -12.03
N MET A 147 -1.37 -3.49 -12.13
CA MET A 147 -2.19 -4.69 -11.90
C MET A 147 -2.80 -4.71 -10.49
N ALA A 148 -2.03 -4.30 -9.48
CA ALA A 148 -2.48 -4.27 -8.10
C ALA A 148 -3.51 -3.16 -7.82
N LEU A 149 -3.40 -1.98 -8.44
CA LEU A 149 -4.21 -0.80 -8.12
C LEU A 149 -5.37 -0.56 -9.10
N PHE A 150 -5.26 -1.04 -10.34
CA PHE A 150 -6.26 -0.84 -11.39
C PHE A 150 -7.67 -1.31 -10.98
N PRO A 151 -7.86 -2.50 -10.37
CA PRO A 151 -9.20 -2.95 -9.98
C PRO A 151 -9.89 -1.93 -9.07
N ALA A 152 -9.17 -1.39 -8.08
CA ALA A 152 -9.73 -0.38 -7.19
C ALA A 152 -10.02 0.94 -7.91
N ALA A 153 -9.13 1.36 -8.81
CA ALA A 153 -9.32 2.56 -9.61
C ALA A 153 -10.58 2.47 -10.50
N ALA A 154 -10.78 1.33 -11.16
CA ALA A 154 -11.82 1.14 -12.16
C ALA A 154 -13.21 0.82 -11.57
N LEU A 155 -13.35 0.60 -10.26
CA LEU A 155 -14.59 0.14 -9.62
C LEU A 155 -15.85 0.94 -9.98
N HIS A 156 -15.71 2.26 -10.16
CA HIS A 156 -16.80 3.17 -10.52
C HIS A 156 -16.54 3.88 -11.86
N THR A 157 -16.02 3.14 -12.85
CA THR A 157 -15.81 3.68 -14.20
C THR A 157 -17.13 4.14 -14.84
N THR A 158 -17.13 5.25 -15.56
CA THR A 158 -18.28 5.74 -16.35
C THR A 158 -18.76 4.66 -17.32
N GLY A 159 -20.08 4.42 -17.37
CA GLY A 159 -20.62 3.34 -18.20
C GLY A 159 -20.23 1.93 -17.73
N ARG A 160 -19.98 1.77 -16.42
CA ARG A 160 -19.42 0.59 -15.75
C ARG A 160 -19.85 -0.75 -16.34
N GLU A 161 -21.15 -0.99 -16.46
CA GLU A 161 -21.69 -2.29 -16.90
C GLU A 161 -21.24 -2.62 -18.33
N ALA A 162 -21.39 -1.67 -19.26
CA ALA A 162 -20.98 -1.85 -20.65
C ALA A 162 -19.45 -2.00 -20.75
N GLN A 163 -18.70 -1.19 -19.99
CA GLN A 163 -17.24 -1.19 -20.01
C GLN A 163 -16.66 -2.51 -19.49
N PHE A 164 -17.18 -3.02 -18.37
CA PHE A 164 -16.69 -4.28 -17.78
C PHE A 164 -17.07 -5.47 -18.64
N THR A 165 -18.29 -5.46 -19.18
CA THR A 165 -18.74 -6.48 -20.13
C THR A 165 -17.81 -6.54 -21.33
N GLN A 166 -17.46 -5.39 -21.92
CA GLN A 166 -16.50 -5.31 -23.02
C GLN A 166 -15.13 -5.89 -22.62
N TRP A 167 -14.54 -5.46 -21.52
CA TRP A 167 -13.22 -5.96 -21.09
C TRP A 167 -13.21 -7.45 -20.83
N VAL A 168 -14.25 -7.97 -20.16
CA VAL A 168 -14.36 -9.40 -19.85
C VAL A 168 -14.57 -10.21 -21.14
N PHE A 169 -15.36 -9.74 -22.10
CA PHE A 169 -15.52 -10.45 -23.38
C PHE A 169 -14.25 -10.43 -24.24
N GLU A 170 -13.54 -9.30 -24.30
CA GLU A 170 -12.34 -9.15 -25.13
C GLU A 170 -11.13 -9.90 -24.55
N HIS A 171 -11.04 -9.99 -23.22
CA HIS A 171 -9.81 -10.42 -22.54
C HIS A 171 -10.05 -11.42 -21.40
N GLY A 172 -11.23 -11.42 -20.78
CA GLY A 172 -11.54 -12.32 -19.68
C GLY A 172 -11.77 -13.77 -20.16
N ASN A 173 -11.22 -14.74 -19.41
CA ASN A 173 -11.59 -16.14 -19.58
C ASN A 173 -12.84 -16.43 -18.74
N PHE A 174 -14.02 -15.95 -19.17
CA PHE A 174 -15.26 -16.29 -18.49
C PHE A 174 -15.63 -17.75 -18.83
N SER A 175 -15.44 -18.65 -17.88
CA SER A 175 -15.93 -20.03 -18.02
C SER A 175 -17.45 -19.99 -17.83
N ALA A 176 -18.21 -20.24 -18.89
CA ALA A 176 -19.66 -20.38 -18.81
C ALA A 176 -19.99 -21.52 -17.82
N GLY A 177 -20.48 -21.18 -16.63
CA GLY A 177 -20.76 -22.14 -15.56
C GLY A 177 -20.21 -21.78 -14.17
N LEU A 178 -19.48 -20.66 -14.02
CA LEU A 178 -19.10 -20.15 -12.71
C LEU A 178 -20.33 -19.60 -11.97
N THR A 179 -20.89 -20.39 -11.06
CA THR A 179 -21.88 -19.91 -10.09
C THR A 179 -21.17 -18.96 -9.13
N MET A 180 -21.44 -17.65 -9.27
CA MET A 180 -20.89 -16.67 -8.33
C MET A 180 -21.52 -16.88 -6.96
N THR A 181 -20.69 -17.25 -5.98
CA THR A 181 -21.10 -17.36 -4.59
C THR A 181 -20.91 -16.02 -3.88
N THR A 182 -21.71 -15.75 -2.85
CA THR A 182 -21.54 -14.57 -1.99
C THR A 182 -20.15 -14.46 -1.38
N ASP A 183 -19.51 -15.60 -1.08
CA ASP A 183 -18.14 -15.64 -0.55
C ASP A 183 -17.11 -15.23 -1.61
N MET A 184 -17.32 -15.62 -2.87
CA MET A 184 -16.46 -15.21 -3.98
C MET A 184 -16.54 -13.71 -4.24
N GLU A 185 -17.75 -13.15 -4.25
CA GLU A 185 -17.98 -11.70 -4.41
C GLU A 185 -17.34 -10.91 -3.25
N TYR A 186 -17.52 -11.38 -2.01
CA TYR A 186 -16.91 -10.78 -0.82
C TYR A 186 -15.38 -10.78 -0.93
N ASN A 187 -14.77 -11.93 -1.25
CA ASN A 187 -13.32 -12.05 -1.36
C ASN A 187 -12.78 -11.22 -2.53
N ALA A 188 -13.43 -11.21 -3.69
CA ALA A 188 -13.00 -10.41 -4.83
C ALA A 188 -12.96 -8.91 -4.49
N TYR A 189 -14.00 -8.41 -3.82
CA TYR A 189 -14.03 -7.01 -3.38
C TYR A 189 -12.95 -6.71 -2.34
N LYS A 190 -12.76 -7.62 -1.37
CA LYS A 190 -11.71 -7.49 -0.35
C LYS A 190 -10.31 -7.45 -1.00
N ASN A 191 -10.05 -8.32 -1.97
CA ASN A 191 -8.77 -8.42 -2.70
C ASN A 191 -8.50 -7.17 -3.55
N LEU A 192 -9.56 -6.52 -4.03
CA LEU A 192 -9.49 -5.27 -4.78
C LEU A 192 -9.08 -4.08 -3.89
N ILE A 193 -9.60 -3.99 -2.66
CA ILE A 193 -9.33 -2.82 -1.79
C ILE A 193 -8.05 -2.95 -0.96
N ILE A 194 -7.55 -4.17 -0.71
CA ILE A 194 -6.35 -4.38 0.12
C ILE A 194 -5.09 -3.73 -0.47
N PRO A 195 -4.79 -3.87 -1.77
CA PRO A 195 -3.59 -3.27 -2.36
C PRO A 195 -3.46 -1.75 -2.09
N PRO A 196 -4.45 -0.89 -2.42
CA PRO A 196 -4.32 0.53 -2.14
C PRO A 196 -4.26 0.87 -0.65
N ILE A 197 -4.91 0.08 0.22
CA ILE A 197 -4.83 0.30 1.68
C ILE A 197 -3.40 0.01 2.17
N VAL A 198 -2.88 -1.16 1.83
CA VAL A 198 -1.62 -1.64 2.38
C VAL A 198 -0.43 -0.89 1.79
N ILE A 199 -0.39 -0.70 0.46
CA ILE A 199 0.67 0.08 -0.21
C ILE A 199 0.70 1.49 0.37
N GLY A 200 -0.47 2.13 0.42
CA GLY A 200 -0.59 3.51 0.85
C GLY A 200 -0.13 3.74 2.29
N ILE A 201 -0.61 2.91 3.23
CA ILE A 201 -0.25 3.05 4.65
C ILE A 201 1.22 2.69 4.89
N SER A 202 1.72 1.65 4.24
CA SER A 202 3.12 1.22 4.33
C SER A 202 4.08 2.33 3.90
N LEU A 203 3.86 2.88 2.69
CA LEU A 203 4.69 3.97 2.18
C LEU A 203 4.56 5.23 3.04
N PHE A 204 3.37 5.58 3.51
CA PHE A 204 3.19 6.72 4.42
C PHE A 204 4.09 6.61 5.66
N PHE A 205 4.10 5.46 6.33
CA PHE A 205 4.96 5.26 7.50
C PHE A 205 6.44 5.16 7.15
N ALA A 206 6.80 4.63 5.99
CA ALA A 206 8.17 4.66 5.48
C ALA A 206 8.67 6.10 5.35
N LEU A 207 7.93 6.98 4.64
CA LEU A 207 8.32 8.37 4.42
C LEU A 207 8.39 9.16 5.72
N LEU A 208 7.41 8.94 6.61
CA LEU A 208 7.42 9.57 7.93
C LEU A 208 8.65 9.15 8.72
N ASN A 209 8.99 7.86 8.74
CA ASN A 209 10.16 7.37 9.47
C ASN A 209 11.50 7.79 8.85
N ILE A 210 11.61 7.89 7.52
CA ILE A 210 12.77 8.48 6.83
C ILE A 210 12.94 9.93 7.28
N SER A 211 11.86 10.71 7.31
CA SER A 211 11.94 12.13 7.71
C SER A 211 12.45 12.31 9.16
N PHE A 212 11.99 11.46 10.08
CA PHE A 212 12.49 11.44 11.45
C PHE A 212 13.96 11.00 11.55
N LEU A 213 14.39 10.06 10.70
CA LEU A 213 15.78 9.61 10.65
C LEU A 213 16.69 10.76 10.20
N VAL A 214 16.31 11.47 9.12
CA VAL A 214 17.02 12.67 8.63
C VAL A 214 17.10 13.74 9.70
N GLY A 215 15.97 14.05 10.37
CA GLY A 215 15.95 15.00 11.48
C GLY A 215 16.87 14.58 12.64
N THR A 216 16.91 13.30 12.97
CA THR A 216 17.77 12.79 14.04
C THR A 216 19.25 12.90 13.69
N LEU A 217 19.63 12.50 12.46
CA LEU A 217 20.98 12.61 11.95
C LEU A 217 21.47 14.06 11.98
N ALA A 218 20.67 14.99 11.50
CA ALA A 218 21.05 16.41 11.51
C ALA A 218 21.19 16.97 12.93
N ASN A 219 20.38 16.51 13.86
CA ASN A 219 20.47 16.91 15.26
C ASN A 219 21.73 16.37 15.97
N LEU A 220 22.38 15.33 15.43
CA LEU A 220 23.72 14.91 15.90
C LEU A 220 24.81 15.90 15.47
N ILE A 221 24.67 16.50 14.29
CA ILE A 221 25.62 17.47 13.73
C ILE A 221 25.40 18.84 14.37
N ARG A 222 24.15 19.30 14.40
CA ARG A 222 23.76 20.60 14.95
C ARG A 222 22.49 20.46 15.82
N PRO A 223 22.64 20.57 17.15
CA PRO A 223 21.49 20.51 18.06
C PRO A 223 20.42 21.55 17.71
N GLY A 224 19.15 21.14 17.77
CA GLY A 224 17.99 21.98 17.45
C GLY A 224 17.47 21.82 16.02
N MET A 225 18.23 21.19 15.12
CA MET A 225 17.80 21.00 13.72
C MET A 225 16.81 19.86 13.51
N ARG A 226 16.51 19.04 14.53
CA ARG A 226 15.68 17.84 14.39
C ARG A 226 14.34 18.10 13.71
N TRP A 227 13.56 19.02 14.27
CA TRP A 227 12.20 19.28 13.82
C TRP A 227 12.14 20.01 12.49
N PRO A 228 12.90 21.11 12.28
CA PRO A 228 12.93 21.77 10.97
C PRO A 228 13.28 20.80 9.85
N LEU A 229 14.33 19.99 10.01
CA LEU A 229 14.73 19.06 8.95
C LEU A 229 13.82 17.85 8.81
N MET A 230 13.18 17.37 9.89
CA MET A 230 12.13 16.36 9.76
C MET A 230 10.96 16.89 8.92
N VAL A 231 10.44 18.08 9.22
CA VAL A 231 9.31 18.64 8.46
C VAL A 231 9.70 18.92 7.01
N MET A 232 10.85 19.58 6.79
CA MET A 232 11.32 19.87 5.43
C MET A 232 11.55 18.59 4.63
N SER A 233 12.22 17.59 5.22
CA SER A 233 12.41 16.30 4.52
C SER A 233 11.09 15.61 4.25
N LEU A 234 10.14 15.54 5.20
CA LEU A 234 8.84 14.93 4.96
C LEU A 234 8.11 15.59 3.77
N LEU A 235 8.08 16.93 3.73
CA LEU A 235 7.47 17.65 2.62
C LEU A 235 8.19 17.36 1.30
N THR A 236 9.52 17.34 1.30
CA THR A 236 10.30 16.97 0.10
C THR A 236 10.01 15.54 -0.34
N LEU A 237 9.93 14.57 0.58
CA LEU A 237 9.63 13.18 0.25
C LEU A 237 8.22 13.03 -0.35
N ILE A 238 7.23 13.75 0.21
CA ILE A 238 5.88 13.79 -0.35
C ILE A 238 5.93 14.41 -1.75
N LEU A 239 6.56 15.58 -1.94
CA LEU A 239 6.65 16.23 -3.25
C LEU A 239 7.34 15.34 -4.30
N VAL A 240 8.45 14.68 -3.93
CA VAL A 240 9.15 13.71 -4.79
C VAL A 240 8.25 12.56 -5.19
N SER A 241 7.30 12.16 -4.34
CA SER A 241 6.34 11.11 -4.65
C SER A 241 5.35 11.49 -5.78
N PHE A 242 5.22 12.77 -6.11
CA PHE A 242 4.36 13.25 -7.21
C PHE A 242 5.16 13.65 -8.45
N VAL A 243 6.49 13.48 -8.46
CA VAL A 243 7.34 13.83 -9.61
C VAL A 243 7.22 12.82 -10.76
N PRO A 244 7.25 11.49 -10.53
CA PRO A 244 7.12 10.53 -11.62
C PRO A 244 5.74 10.64 -12.27
N ARG A 245 5.70 10.60 -13.60
CA ARG A 245 4.43 10.38 -14.30
C ARG A 245 3.94 8.97 -13.97
N ASN A 246 2.66 8.84 -13.67
CA ASN A 246 2.05 7.56 -13.37
C ASN A 246 1.14 7.11 -14.51
N ALA A 247 1.45 5.94 -15.08
CA ALA A 247 0.72 5.38 -16.20
C ALA A 247 -0.77 5.08 -15.95
N LEU A 248 -1.18 4.92 -14.68
CA LEU A 248 -2.58 4.77 -14.29
C LEU A 248 -3.23 6.13 -14.05
N VAL A 249 -2.80 6.90 -13.06
CA VAL A 249 -3.54 8.11 -12.62
C VAL A 249 -3.37 9.33 -13.52
N ASP A 250 -2.32 9.38 -14.35
CA ASP A 250 -2.18 10.43 -15.38
C ASP A 250 -2.79 10.01 -16.73
N SER A 251 -3.37 8.81 -16.83
CA SER A 251 -3.98 8.32 -18.06
C SER A 251 -5.32 9.01 -18.37
N PRO A 252 -5.68 9.15 -19.66
CA PRO A 252 -7.03 9.56 -20.05
C PRO A 252 -8.09 8.63 -19.45
N GLY A 253 -7.81 7.32 -19.43
CA GLY A 253 -8.66 6.31 -18.80
C GLY A 253 -9.06 6.68 -17.37
N TYR A 254 -8.08 6.98 -16.54
CA TYR A 254 -8.33 7.35 -15.16
C TYR A 254 -9.00 8.71 -15.02
N LEU A 255 -8.45 9.73 -15.68
CA LEU A 255 -8.91 11.12 -15.55
C LEU A 255 -10.35 11.32 -16.06
N ASN A 256 -10.69 10.71 -17.19
CA ASN A 256 -11.98 10.92 -17.85
C ASN A 256 -13.06 9.95 -17.37
N ALA A 257 -12.70 8.70 -17.03
CA ALA A 257 -13.69 7.66 -16.78
C ALA A 257 -13.71 7.14 -15.34
N MET A 258 -12.60 7.12 -14.60
CA MET A 258 -12.52 6.43 -13.30
C MET A 258 -12.57 7.38 -12.11
N ARG A 259 -11.80 8.46 -12.16
CA ARG A 259 -11.56 9.36 -11.03
C ARG A 259 -12.84 9.94 -10.44
N ALA A 260 -13.69 10.51 -11.30
CA ALA A 260 -14.92 11.19 -10.86
C ALA A 260 -15.88 10.22 -10.15
N GLY A 261 -16.10 9.02 -10.71
CA GLY A 261 -16.96 8.00 -10.10
C GLY A 261 -16.39 7.48 -8.79
N LEU A 262 -15.08 7.22 -8.74
CA LEU A 262 -14.41 6.72 -7.54
C LEU A 262 -14.49 7.71 -6.37
N TRP A 263 -14.20 8.99 -6.61
CA TRP A 263 -14.29 10.03 -5.58
C TRP A 263 -15.73 10.32 -5.13
N LYS A 264 -16.70 10.18 -6.03
CA LYS A 264 -18.11 10.39 -5.72
C LYS A 264 -18.69 9.26 -4.86
N GLU A 265 -18.45 8.00 -5.23
CA GLU A 265 -19.07 6.85 -4.57
C GLU A 265 -18.24 6.33 -3.39
N LYS A 266 -16.90 6.40 -3.47
CA LYS A 266 -15.95 5.82 -2.49
C LYS A 266 -14.75 6.75 -2.23
N PRO A 267 -14.93 7.93 -1.60
CA PRO A 267 -13.87 8.93 -1.45
C PRO A 267 -12.64 8.43 -0.67
N VAL A 268 -12.84 7.60 0.36
CA VAL A 268 -11.72 7.00 1.13
C VAL A 268 -10.88 6.08 0.25
N LEU A 269 -11.52 5.24 -0.56
CA LEU A 269 -10.82 4.37 -1.51
C LEU A 269 -10.12 5.20 -2.60
N GLY A 270 -10.78 6.25 -3.11
CA GLY A 270 -10.21 7.18 -4.07
C GLY A 270 -8.92 7.84 -3.58
N ALA A 271 -8.92 8.33 -2.34
CA ALA A 271 -7.73 8.90 -1.72
C ALA A 271 -6.58 7.88 -1.60
N LEU A 272 -6.89 6.64 -1.20
CA LEU A 272 -5.89 5.57 -1.08
C LEU A 272 -5.34 5.11 -2.42
N VAL A 273 -6.19 5.03 -3.46
CA VAL A 273 -5.79 4.69 -4.83
C VAL A 273 -4.87 5.76 -5.40
N GLU A 274 -5.23 7.04 -5.30
CA GLU A 274 -4.39 8.13 -5.80
C GLU A 274 -3.07 8.19 -5.05
N TRP A 275 -3.10 8.15 -3.72
CA TRP A 275 -1.91 8.16 -2.89
C TRP A 275 -0.97 6.99 -3.24
N SER A 276 -1.50 5.77 -3.30
CA SER A 276 -0.71 4.57 -3.59
C SER A 276 -0.17 4.57 -5.02
N SER A 277 -0.97 5.02 -5.98
CA SER A 277 -0.55 5.08 -7.38
C SER A 277 0.57 6.10 -7.55
N GLN A 278 0.47 7.28 -6.95
CA GLN A 278 1.52 8.29 -7.06
C GLN A 278 2.81 7.86 -6.34
N THR A 279 2.67 7.34 -5.11
CA THR A 279 3.84 7.04 -4.27
C THR A 279 4.58 5.78 -4.68
N ALA A 280 3.91 4.68 -5.01
CA ALA A 280 4.58 3.40 -5.24
C ALA A 280 5.67 3.45 -6.33
N PRO A 281 5.47 4.09 -7.50
CA PRO A 281 6.50 4.19 -8.53
C PRO A 281 7.73 4.97 -8.05
N ALA A 282 7.55 6.09 -7.36
CA ALA A 282 8.63 6.93 -6.85
C ALA A 282 9.56 6.18 -5.87
N TRP A 283 9.00 5.21 -5.15
CA TRP A 283 9.69 4.46 -4.11
C TRP A 283 10.03 3.01 -4.51
N SER A 284 9.70 2.61 -5.75
CA SER A 284 9.92 1.26 -6.28
C SER A 284 11.39 0.84 -6.26
N PHE A 285 12.30 1.71 -6.68
CA PHE A 285 13.74 1.43 -6.71
C PHE A 285 14.35 1.32 -5.29
N PRO A 286 14.14 2.28 -4.36
CA PRO A 286 14.55 2.11 -2.96
C PRO A 286 13.99 0.82 -2.32
N SER A 287 12.73 0.49 -2.60
CA SER A 287 12.09 -0.75 -2.14
C SER A 287 12.76 -2.01 -2.71
N TYR A 288 13.08 -2.03 -4.00
CA TYR A 288 13.85 -3.11 -4.62
C TYR A 288 15.23 -3.27 -3.97
N VAL A 289 15.95 -2.17 -3.76
CA VAL A 289 17.29 -2.22 -3.14
C VAL A 289 17.23 -2.78 -1.72
N ALA A 290 16.24 -2.35 -0.93
CA ALA A 290 16.04 -2.86 0.42
C ALA A 290 15.71 -4.36 0.41
N HIS A 291 14.83 -4.81 -0.49
CA HIS A 291 14.44 -6.21 -0.59
C HIS A 291 15.59 -7.11 -1.04
N GLU A 292 16.22 -6.80 -2.17
CA GLU A 292 17.18 -7.68 -2.82
C GLU A 292 18.52 -7.69 -2.09
N PHE A 293 19.05 -6.51 -1.77
CA PHE A 293 20.43 -6.38 -1.28
C PHE A 293 20.53 -6.34 0.25
N LEU A 294 19.59 -5.66 0.93
CA LEU A 294 19.68 -5.51 2.39
C LEU A 294 18.99 -6.65 3.14
N MET A 295 17.93 -7.22 2.57
CA MET A 295 17.21 -8.36 3.13
C MET A 295 17.59 -9.71 2.49
N GLY A 296 18.35 -9.71 1.39
CA GLY A 296 18.75 -10.93 0.68
C GLY A 296 17.58 -11.67 0.04
N GLY A 297 16.56 -10.96 -0.46
CA GLY A 297 15.39 -11.55 -1.11
C GLY A 297 14.44 -12.28 -0.15
N TYR A 298 14.41 -11.87 1.13
CA TYR A 298 13.54 -12.50 2.13
C TYR A 298 12.05 -12.42 1.73
N SER A 299 11.37 -13.57 1.75
CA SER A 299 9.96 -13.67 1.43
C SER A 299 9.09 -13.65 2.69
N PHE A 300 8.31 -12.58 2.85
CA PHE A 300 7.24 -12.47 3.83
C PHE A 300 6.11 -13.46 3.52
N LYS A 301 6.05 -14.55 4.28
CA LYS A 301 5.00 -15.58 4.18
C LYS A 301 4.07 -15.48 5.39
N GLN A 302 2.87 -16.06 5.28
CA GLN A 302 1.98 -16.17 6.42
C GLN A 302 2.70 -16.88 7.59
N PRO A 303 2.72 -16.29 8.80
CA PRO A 303 3.33 -16.95 9.95
C PRO A 303 2.56 -18.24 10.26
N ARG A 304 3.27 -19.37 10.33
CA ARG A 304 2.72 -20.60 10.90
C ARG A 304 2.74 -20.46 12.41
N LEU A 305 1.71 -19.84 12.96
CA LEU A 305 1.54 -19.81 14.41
C LEU A 305 1.22 -21.24 14.90
N PRO A 306 1.80 -21.69 16.02
CA PRO A 306 1.59 -23.05 16.53
C PRO A 306 0.17 -23.32 17.05
N TRP A 307 -0.74 -22.33 16.99
CA TRP A 307 -2.13 -22.49 17.41
C TRP A 307 -3.10 -22.27 16.24
N PRO A 308 -4.14 -23.12 16.11
CA PRO A 308 -5.14 -22.96 15.07
C PRO A 308 -5.96 -21.69 15.37
N SER A 309 -6.02 -20.79 14.39
CA SER A 309 -6.97 -19.69 14.39
C SER A 309 -8.37 -20.26 14.15
N GLY A 310 -9.15 -20.38 15.24
CA GLY A 310 -10.60 -20.58 15.19
C GLY A 310 -11.34 -19.32 14.78
#